data_AF-A0A9X2RZ68-F1
#
_entry.id   AF-A0A9X2RZ68-F1
#
_cell.length_a   1.000
_cell.length_b   1.000
_cell.length_c   1.000
_cell.angle_alpha   90.00
_cell.angle_beta   90.00
_cell.angle_gamma   90.00
#
_symmetry.space_group_name_H-M   'P 1'
#
loop_
_entity.id
_entity.type
_entity.pdbx_description
1 polymer ?
#
loop_
_entity_poly.entity_id
_entity_poly.type
_entity_poly.pdbx_seq_one_letter_code
_entity_poly.pdbx_strand_id
1 'polypeptide(L)'
;MTVTMDEVLNFIGQLPDSIEVSKVQEASVRRLRAIDKEASAGLVAGCRARINESLRPALLRGLTGTVQERNRTGSRAGFLLDEESTRILRRDPRNTKYRIPEDVTRFRLPGSGVPVACLDEIEDD
;
A
#
# COMPACT_ATOMS: atom_id res chain seq x y z
N MET A 1 1.54 -24.41 -24.34
CA MET A 1 0.15 -24.01 -24.65
C MET A 1 -0.11 -22.69 -23.95
N THR A 2 -0.44 -21.64 -24.70
CA THR A 2 -0.87 -20.35 -24.16
C THR A 2 -2.36 -20.42 -23.91
N VAL A 3 -2.77 -20.52 -22.64
CA VAL A 3 -4.18 -20.41 -22.26
C VAL A 3 -4.59 -18.96 -22.37
N THR A 4 -5.68 -18.68 -23.07
CA THR A 4 -6.25 -17.34 -23.23
C THR A 4 -7.21 -16.99 -22.09
N MET A 5 -7.45 -15.70 -21.85
CA MET A 5 -8.38 -15.28 -20.81
C MET A 5 -9.83 -15.72 -21.11
N ASP A 6 -10.22 -15.74 -22.39
CA ASP A 6 -11.55 -16.20 -22.80
C ASP A 6 -11.76 -17.69 -22.51
N GLU A 7 -10.74 -18.53 -22.71
CA GLU A 7 -10.79 -19.97 -22.33
C GLU A 7 -10.94 -20.14 -20.82
N VAL A 8 -10.27 -19.31 -20.02
CA VAL A 8 -10.41 -19.33 -18.55
C VAL A 8 -11.83 -18.92 -18.13
N LEU A 9 -12.37 -17.86 -18.70
CA LEU A 9 -13.73 -17.40 -18.40
C LEU A 9 -14.78 -18.45 -18.81
N ASN A 10 -14.61 -19.07 -19.97
CA ASN A 10 -15.47 -20.17 -20.42
C ASN A 10 -15.41 -21.37 -19.47
N PHE A 11 -14.22 -21.76 -19.02
CA PHE A 11 -14.05 -22.84 -18.03
C PHE A 11 -14.76 -22.51 -16.71
N ILE A 12 -14.59 -21.28 -16.19
CA ILE A 12 -15.26 -20.84 -14.96
C ILE A 12 -16.78 -20.88 -15.13
N GLY A 13 -17.29 -20.50 -16.30
CA GLY A 13 -18.71 -20.55 -16.62
C GLY A 13 -19.31 -21.96 -16.69
N GLN A 14 -18.48 -23.00 -16.82
CA GLN A 14 -18.88 -24.41 -16.84
C GLN A 14 -18.86 -25.07 -15.45
N LEU A 15 -18.42 -24.36 -14.41
CA LEU A 15 -18.34 -24.93 -13.06
C LEU A 15 -19.76 -25.24 -12.52
N PRO A 16 -19.96 -26.44 -11.93
CA PRO A 16 -21.27 -26.97 -11.59
C PRO A 16 -21.89 -26.33 -10.34
N ASP A 17 -21.08 -25.76 -9.43
CA ASP A 17 -21.56 -25.23 -8.17
C ASP A 17 -20.69 -24.09 -7.60
N SER A 18 -21.19 -23.48 -6.52
CA SER A 18 -20.55 -22.35 -5.83
C SER A 18 -19.26 -22.74 -5.09
N ILE A 19 -19.07 -24.01 -4.74
CA ILE A 19 -17.86 -24.48 -4.05
C ILE A 19 -16.69 -24.46 -5.03
N GLU A 20 -16.88 -24.93 -6.26
CA GLU A 20 -15.83 -24.90 -7.28
C GLU A 20 -15.49 -23.47 -7.70
N VAL A 21 -16.49 -22.60 -7.86
CA VAL A 21 -16.25 -21.16 -8.12
C VAL A 21 -15.46 -20.50 -6.98
N SER A 22 -15.76 -20.84 -5.72
CA SER A 22 -15.04 -20.31 -4.56
C SER A 22 -13.55 -20.70 -4.57
N LYS A 23 -13.20 -21.90 -5.04
CA LYS A 23 -11.79 -22.31 -5.18
C LYS A 23 -11.04 -21.45 -6.21
N VAL A 24 -11.68 -21.07 -7.30
CA VAL A 24 -11.10 -20.15 -8.30
C VAL A 24 -10.88 -18.76 -7.69
N GLN A 25 -11.83 -18.27 -6.90
CA GLN A 25 -11.68 -17.01 -6.18
C GLN A 25 -10.50 -17.07 -5.19
N GLU A 26 -10.37 -18.15 -4.41
CA GLU A 26 -9.24 -18.33 -3.51
C GLU A 26 -7.90 -18.36 -4.26
N ALA A 27 -7.82 -19.08 -5.37
CA ALA A 27 -6.62 -19.14 -6.21
C ALA A 27 -6.26 -17.74 -6.75
N SER A 28 -7.25 -16.99 -7.22
CA SER A 28 -7.09 -15.61 -7.69
C SER A 28 -6.57 -14.70 -6.59
N VAL A 29 -7.15 -14.76 -5.39
CA VAL A 29 -6.70 -14.00 -4.22
C VAL A 29 -5.26 -14.35 -3.85
N ARG A 30 -4.88 -15.63 -3.88
CA ARG A 30 -3.50 -16.05 -3.61
C ARG A 30 -2.53 -15.47 -4.65
N ARG A 31 -2.90 -15.49 -5.94
CA ARG A 31 -2.04 -14.94 -6.99
C ARG A 31 -1.87 -13.44 -6.87
N LEU A 32 -2.95 -12.70 -6.63
CA LEU A 32 -2.90 -11.25 -6.40
C LEU A 32 -2.00 -10.91 -5.21
N ARG A 33 -2.14 -11.61 -4.08
CA ARG A 33 -1.26 -11.42 -2.92
C ARG A 33 0.22 -11.68 -3.23
N ALA A 34 0.53 -12.65 -4.09
CA ALA A 34 1.90 -12.92 -4.49
C ALA A 34 2.46 -11.79 -5.36
N ILE A 35 1.68 -11.28 -6.31
CA ILE A 35 2.06 -10.13 -7.15
C ILE A 35 2.29 -8.90 -6.27
N ASP A 36 1.39 -8.61 -5.32
CA ASP A 36 1.52 -7.48 -4.40
C ASP A 36 2.79 -7.62 -3.52
N LYS A 37 3.09 -8.85 -3.08
CA LYS A 37 4.29 -9.14 -2.29
C LYS A 37 5.57 -8.94 -3.11
N GLU A 38 5.57 -9.36 -4.37
CA GLU A 38 6.69 -9.16 -5.30
C GLU A 38 6.90 -7.67 -5.60
N ALA A 39 5.83 -6.95 -5.94
CA ALA A 39 5.85 -5.52 -6.22
C ALA A 39 6.35 -4.69 -5.03
N SER A 40 6.07 -5.16 -3.81
CA SER A 40 6.49 -4.50 -2.58
C SER A 40 7.76 -5.07 -1.94
N ALA A 41 8.48 -5.96 -2.61
CA ALA A 41 9.68 -6.58 -2.03
C ALA A 41 10.79 -5.54 -1.74
N GLY A 42 10.90 -4.48 -2.55
CA GLY A 42 11.89 -3.41 -2.41
C GLY A 42 11.62 -2.44 -1.25
N LEU A 43 10.38 -2.36 -0.75
CA LEU A 43 9.97 -1.40 0.30
C LEU A 43 10.43 -1.81 1.71
N VAL A 44 11.74 -1.91 1.93
CA VAL A 44 12.33 -2.25 3.22
C VAL A 44 12.46 -1.03 4.13
N ALA A 45 12.65 -1.25 5.43
CA ALA A 45 12.86 -0.15 6.37
C ALA A 45 14.13 0.63 5.97
N GLY A 46 14.03 1.95 5.95
CA GLY A 46 15.09 2.86 5.51
C GLY A 46 14.92 3.38 4.07
N CYS A 47 14.15 2.71 3.21
CA CYS A 47 13.89 3.21 1.86
C CYS A 47 13.01 4.46 1.87
N ARG A 48 13.26 5.36 0.91
CA ARG A 48 12.32 6.44 0.60
C ARG A 48 11.15 5.90 -0.21
N ALA A 49 9.96 6.39 0.10
CA ALA A 49 8.78 6.09 -0.67
C ALA A 49 7.82 7.29 -0.70
N ARG A 50 6.87 7.22 -1.63
CA ARG A 50 5.74 8.14 -1.75
C ARG A 50 4.45 7.39 -1.46
N ILE A 51 3.52 8.03 -0.76
CA ILE A 51 2.17 7.51 -0.58
C ILE A 51 1.38 7.68 -1.88
N ASN A 52 0.91 6.59 -2.47
CA ASN A 52 0.20 6.60 -3.73
C ASN A 52 -1.29 6.98 -3.60
N GLU A 53 -1.97 7.10 -4.74
CA GLU A 53 -3.36 7.58 -4.79
C GLU A 53 -4.38 6.60 -4.17
N SER A 54 -3.99 5.34 -3.99
CA SER A 54 -4.87 4.30 -3.45
C SER A 54 -5.09 4.44 -1.94
N LEU A 55 -4.24 5.19 -1.22
CA LEU A 55 -4.44 5.39 0.21
C LEU A 55 -5.69 6.23 0.48
N ARG A 56 -6.48 5.81 1.47
CA ARG A 56 -7.45 6.66 2.15
C ARG A 56 -6.96 6.89 3.58
N PRO A 57 -6.87 8.14 4.08
CA PRO A 57 -7.42 9.41 3.58
C PRO A 57 -6.60 10.11 2.48
N ALA A 58 -7.29 10.96 1.69
CA ALA A 58 -6.69 11.63 0.52
C ALA A 58 -5.61 12.67 0.84
N LEU A 59 -5.66 13.27 2.03
CA LEU A 59 -4.68 14.27 2.49
C LEU A 59 -3.26 13.69 2.68
N LEU A 60 -3.12 12.36 2.75
CA LEU A 60 -1.82 11.71 2.85
C LEU A 60 -1.22 11.35 1.49
N ARG A 61 -1.99 11.44 0.41
CA ARG A 61 -1.54 11.06 -0.93
C ARG A 61 -0.48 12.04 -1.43
N GLY A 62 0.53 11.51 -2.11
CA GLY A 62 1.66 12.28 -2.62
C GLY A 62 2.71 12.64 -1.56
N LEU A 63 2.42 12.48 -0.27
CA LEU A 63 3.40 12.72 0.79
C LEU A 63 4.53 11.70 0.72
N THR A 64 5.73 12.17 0.99
CA THR A 64 6.98 11.42 0.90
C THR A 64 7.60 11.24 2.27
N GLY A 65 8.42 10.20 2.39
CA GLY A 65 9.03 9.86 3.66
C GLY A 65 9.83 8.57 3.60
N THR A 66 10.24 8.11 4.77
CA THR A 66 11.05 6.91 4.95
C THR A 66 10.20 5.79 5.53
N VAL A 67 10.25 4.63 4.88
CA VAL A 67 9.62 3.39 5.35
C VAL A 67 10.30 2.96 6.65
N GLN A 68 9.49 2.64 7.66
CA GLN A 68 9.95 2.10 8.95
C GLN A 68 9.63 0.61 9.02
N GLU A 69 9.88 -0.01 10.17
CA GLU A 69 9.56 -1.42 10.40
C GLU A 69 8.13 -1.80 9.99
N ARG A 70 8.02 -2.96 9.34
CA ARG A 70 6.75 -3.56 8.96
C ARG A 70 6.08 -4.21 10.16
N ASN A 71 4.75 -4.29 10.13
CA ASN A 71 3.99 -5.08 11.08
C ASN A 71 4.29 -6.58 10.93
N ARG A 72 3.87 -7.39 11.91
CA ARG A 72 4.13 -8.85 11.92
C ARG A 72 3.65 -9.59 10.66
N THR A 73 2.60 -9.10 10.01
CA THR A 73 2.06 -9.71 8.78
C THR A 73 2.73 -9.18 7.50
N GLY A 74 3.61 -8.19 7.59
CA GLY A 74 4.31 -7.57 6.46
C GLY A 74 3.43 -6.70 5.56
N SER A 75 2.16 -6.50 5.90
CA SER A 75 1.16 -5.81 5.06
C SER A 75 1.13 -4.29 5.28
N ARG A 76 1.69 -3.81 6.38
CA ARG A 76 1.78 -2.39 6.71
C ARG A 76 3.17 -2.04 7.20
N ALA A 77 3.62 -0.82 6.92
CA ALA A 77 4.89 -0.29 7.41
C ALA A 77 4.67 1.00 8.18
N GLY A 78 5.40 1.20 9.27
CA GLY A 78 5.50 2.54 9.85
C GLY A 78 6.04 3.51 8.79
N PHE A 79 5.68 4.79 8.88
CA PHE A 79 6.09 5.78 7.89
C PHE A 79 6.48 7.08 8.57
N LEU A 80 7.70 7.53 8.32
CA LEU A 80 8.24 8.77 8.83
C LEU A 80 8.27 9.78 7.69
N LEU A 81 7.41 10.80 7.75
CA LEU A 81 7.36 11.84 6.72
C LEU A 81 8.66 12.64 6.70
N ASP A 82 9.06 13.06 5.51
CA ASP A 82 10.11 14.06 5.37
C ASP A 82 9.61 15.45 5.82
N GLU A 83 10.52 16.41 5.83
CA GLU A 83 10.27 17.73 6.41
C GLU A 83 9.25 18.54 5.63
N GLU A 84 9.31 18.44 4.29
CA GLU A 84 8.35 19.09 3.41
C GLU A 84 6.96 18.47 3.56
N SER A 85 6.86 17.14 3.51
CA SER A 85 5.59 16.43 3.67
C SER A 85 4.99 16.63 5.06
N THR A 86 5.82 16.72 6.10
CA THR A 86 5.40 17.06 7.45
C THR A 86 4.79 18.47 7.49
N ARG A 87 5.42 19.44 6.81
CA ARG A 87 4.91 20.81 6.71
C ARG A 87 3.61 20.88 5.90
N ILE A 88 3.51 20.16 4.78
CA ILE A 88 2.30 20.07 3.96
C ILE A 88 1.17 19.50 4.81
N LEU A 89 1.40 18.35 5.46
CA LEU A 89 0.39 17.71 6.31
C LEU A 89 -0.07 18.61 7.46
N ARG A 90 0.85 19.34 8.11
CA ARG A 90 0.52 20.28 9.19
C ARG A 90 -0.42 21.38 8.71
N ARG A 91 -0.19 21.91 7.51
CA ARG A 91 -0.93 23.06 6.96
C ARG A 91 -2.14 22.67 6.11
N ASP A 92 -2.32 21.39 5.80
CA ASP A 92 -3.44 20.93 4.98
C ASP A 92 -4.78 21.24 5.70
N PRO A 93 -5.70 22.02 5.10
CA PRO A 93 -6.97 22.36 5.71
C PRO A 93 -7.87 21.14 5.95
N ARG A 94 -7.62 20.01 5.28
CA ARG A 94 -8.32 18.74 5.46
C ARG A 94 -7.75 17.92 6.62
N ASN A 95 -6.59 18.30 7.16
CA ASN A 95 -5.98 17.62 8.29
C ASN A 95 -6.69 18.01 9.61
N THR A 96 -7.72 17.26 9.95
CA THR A 96 -8.45 17.39 11.23
C THR A 96 -7.93 16.43 12.31
N LYS A 97 -7.05 15.50 11.95
CA LYS A 97 -6.69 14.34 12.79
C LYS A 97 -5.27 14.37 13.31
N TYR A 98 -4.30 14.79 12.50
CA TYR A 98 -2.88 14.74 12.84
C TYR A 98 -2.47 16.05 13.50
N ARG A 99 -2.35 16.04 14.83
CA ARG A 99 -1.75 17.14 15.58
C ARG A 99 -0.23 17.03 15.48
N ILE A 100 0.37 17.92 14.70
CA ILE A 100 1.81 17.99 14.48
C ILE A 100 2.33 19.25 15.17
N PRO A 101 3.09 19.14 16.28
CA PRO A 101 3.73 20.27 16.93
C PRO A 101 4.65 21.05 15.97
N GLU A 102 4.85 22.35 16.21
CA GLU A 102 5.66 23.21 15.33
C GLU A 102 7.15 22.85 15.32
N ASP A 103 7.65 22.31 16.43
CA ASP A 103 9.03 21.85 16.63
C ASP A 103 9.33 20.51 15.94
N VAL A 104 8.30 19.77 15.50
CA VAL A 104 8.50 18.49 14.81
C VAL A 104 8.83 18.71 13.35
N THR A 105 10.06 18.40 12.96
CA THR A 105 10.50 18.48 11.55
C THR A 105 10.07 17.26 10.75
N ARG A 106 10.15 16.05 11.32
CA ARG A 106 9.74 14.80 10.67
C ARG A 106 8.67 14.09 11.48
N PHE A 107 7.46 14.02 10.94
CA PHE A 107 6.32 13.45 11.65
C PHE A 107 6.15 11.96 11.34
N ARG A 108 6.13 11.14 12.38
CA ARG A 108 5.81 9.71 12.28
C ARG A 108 4.29 9.55 12.23
N LEU A 109 3.78 8.96 11.14
CA LEU A 109 2.35 8.68 11.03
C LEU A 109 1.92 7.70 12.14
N PRO A 110 0.92 8.07 12.98
CA PRO A 110 0.49 7.25 14.09
C PRO A 110 -0.34 6.04 13.63
N GLY A 111 -0.43 5.02 14.49
CA GLY A 111 -1.22 3.82 14.26
C GLY A 111 -0.41 2.67 13.68
N SER A 112 -1.09 1.74 13.01
CA SER A 112 -0.50 0.49 12.49
C SER A 112 0.31 0.67 11.19
N GLY A 113 0.71 1.89 10.87
CA GLY A 113 1.46 2.22 9.65
C GLY A 113 0.59 2.38 8.41
N VAL A 114 1.25 2.60 7.27
CA VAL A 114 0.66 2.71 5.93
C VAL A 114 0.64 1.32 5.26
N PRO A 115 -0.43 0.90 4.58
CA PRO A 115 -0.41 -0.31 3.77
C PRO A 115 0.73 -0.27 2.77
N VAL A 116 1.51 -1.35 2.68
CA VAL A 116 2.68 -1.37 1.79
C VAL A 116 2.27 -1.25 0.31
N ALA A 117 1.10 -1.78 -0.07
CA ALA A 117 0.52 -1.62 -1.40
C ALA A 117 0.13 -0.15 -1.74
N CYS A 118 0.16 0.75 -0.76
CA CYS A 118 -0.10 2.18 -0.96
C CYS A 118 1.19 3.02 -0.96
N LEU A 119 2.35 2.37 -1.07
CA LEU A 119 3.65 3.03 -1.10
C LEU A 119 4.31 2.70 -2.44
N ASP A 120 4.83 3.73 -3.09
CA ASP A 120 5.66 3.58 -4.29
C ASP A 120 7.09 3.94 -3.89
N GLU A 121 8.05 3.07 -4.18
CA GLU A 121 9.48 3.35 -3.94
C GLU A 121 9.92 4.50 -4.85
N ILE A 122 10.73 5.41 -4.29
CA ILE A 122 11.30 6.54 -5.04
C ILE A 122 12.81 6.52 -4.83
N GLU A 123 13.57 6.68 -5.92
CA GLU A 123 15.02 6.84 -5.86
C GLU A 123 15.37 8.27 -5.43
N ASP A 124 16.46 8.40 -4.66
CA ASP A 124 17.12 9.69 -4.45
C ASP A 124 17.95 9.97 -5.72
N ASP A 125 17.55 11.00 -6.50
CA ASP A 125 18.37 11.59 -7.57
C ASP A 125 19.69 12.15 -7.01
#